data_AF-A0A971NX44-F1
#
_entry.id   AF-A0A971NX44-F1
#
_cell.length_a   1.000
_cell.length_b   1.000
_cell.length_c   1.000
_cell.angle_alpha   90.00
_cell.angle_beta   90.00
_cell.angle_gamma   90.00
#
_symmetry.space_group_name_H-M   'P 1'
#
loop_
_entity.id
_entity.type
_entity.pdbx_description
1 polymer ?
#
loop_
_entity_poly.entity_id
_entity_poly.type
_entity_poly.pdbx_seq_one_letter_code
_entity_poly.pdbx_strand_id
1 'polypeptide(L)'
;MLYPTIEELSQGKFNRYELALATAKCARIITDEYVKQRELAEKSQTGNKETDKPLMSMIDKEYRDEKAIKVAINRIFKGEYVIVRDDTA
;
A
#
# COMPACT_ATOMS: atom_id res chain seq x y z
N MET A 1 6.88 17.28 10.28
CA MET A 1 6.52 17.90 8.98
C MET A 1 5.75 16.86 8.17
N LEU A 2 4.70 17.28 7.45
CA LEU A 2 3.95 16.42 6.53
C LEU A 2 4.72 16.36 5.20
N TYR A 3 5.11 15.17 4.78
CA TYR A 3 5.80 14.95 3.51
C TYR A 3 5.21 13.71 2.82
N PRO A 4 4.97 13.76 1.51
CA PRO A 4 4.91 14.96 0.66
C PRO A 4 3.79 15.93 1.10
N THR A 5 3.90 17.19 0.70
CA THR A 5 2.84 18.19 0.94
C THR A 5 1.65 17.93 0.01
N ILE A 6 0.48 18.49 0.36
CA ILE A 6 -0.74 18.34 -0.45
C ILE A 6 -0.55 18.94 -1.85
N GLU A 7 0.20 20.03 -1.98
CA GLU A 7 0.46 20.70 -3.25
C GLU A 7 1.33 19.82 -4.16
N GLU A 8 2.39 19.24 -3.61
CA GLU A 8 3.25 18.29 -4.32
C GLU A 8 2.50 17.03 -4.75
N LEU A 9 1.59 16.54 -3.89
CA LEU A 9 0.84 15.32 -4.15
C LEU A 9 -0.32 15.53 -5.13
N SER A 10 -0.98 16.68 -5.08
CA SER A 10 -2.10 17.01 -5.99
C SER A 10 -1.62 17.49 -7.36
N GLN A 11 -0.41 18.06 -7.47
CA GLN A 11 0.16 18.66 -8.68
C GLN A 11 -0.80 19.64 -9.39
N GLY A 12 -1.76 20.23 -8.66
CA GLY A 12 -2.83 21.07 -9.22
C GLY A 12 -3.85 20.33 -10.10
N LYS A 13 -3.78 18.99 -10.22
CA LYS A 13 -4.64 18.18 -11.10
C LYS A 13 -5.88 17.63 -10.37
N PHE A 14 -5.74 17.32 -9.09
CA PHE A 14 -6.76 16.66 -8.27
C PHE A 14 -7.21 17.54 -7.12
N ASN A 15 -8.50 17.50 -6.79
CA ASN A 15 -8.99 18.13 -5.58
C ASN A 15 -8.66 17.30 -4.33
N ARG A 16 -8.78 17.92 -3.14
CA ARG A 16 -8.40 17.28 -1.87
C ARG A 16 -9.22 16.02 -1.56
N TYR A 17 -10.47 15.96 -2.01
CA TYR A 17 -11.36 14.81 -1.76
C TYR A 17 -11.04 13.63 -2.68
N GLU A 18 -10.77 13.90 -3.96
CA GLU A 18 -10.30 12.89 -4.92
C GLU A 18 -9.00 12.26 -4.43
N LEU A 19 -8.08 13.10 -3.95
CA LEU A 19 -6.80 12.64 -3.43
C LEU A 19 -6.95 11.78 -2.18
N ALA A 20 -7.82 12.19 -1.25
CA ALA A 20 -8.14 11.39 -0.07
C ALA A 20 -8.77 10.04 -0.43
N LEU A 21 -9.74 10.04 -1.35
CA LEU A 21 -10.40 8.82 -1.80
C LEU A 21 -9.43 7.87 -2.51
N ALA A 22 -8.61 8.39 -3.41
CA ALA A 22 -7.60 7.59 -4.12
C ALA A 22 -6.57 7.00 -3.15
N THR A 23 -6.09 7.80 -2.19
CA THR A 23 -5.17 7.34 -1.16
C THR A 23 -5.79 6.23 -0.31
N ALA A 24 -7.06 6.36 0.07
CA ALA A 24 -7.77 5.33 0.83
C ALA A 24 -7.92 4.02 0.04
N LYS A 25 -8.26 4.10 -1.26
CA LYS A 25 -8.31 2.93 -2.15
C LYS A 25 -6.94 2.25 -2.28
N CYS A 26 -5.88 3.03 -2.48
CA CYS A 26 -4.51 2.52 -2.55
C CYS A 26 -4.07 1.85 -1.24
N ALA A 27 -4.41 2.45 -0.09
CA ALA A 27 -4.13 1.87 1.21
C ALA A 27 -4.84 0.52 1.41
N ARG A 28 -6.07 0.38 0.90
CA ARG A 28 -6.81 -0.89 0.93
C ARG A 28 -6.10 -2.00 0.17
N ILE A 29 -5.62 -1.70 -1.05
CA ILE A 29 -4.85 -2.65 -1.86
C ILE A 29 -3.60 -3.14 -1.11
N ILE A 30 -2.89 -2.22 -0.46
CA ILE A 30 -1.69 -2.50 0.32
C ILE A 30 -2.02 -3.42 1.52
N THR A 31 -3.12 -3.16 2.24
CA THR A 31 -3.55 -4.01 3.35
C THR A 31 -3.99 -5.40 2.89
N ASP A 32 -4.67 -5.49 1.74
CA ASP A 32 -5.11 -6.77 1.19
C ASP A 32 -3.89 -7.62 0.78
N GLU A 33 -2.86 -7.00 0.19
CA GLU A 33 -1.60 -7.68 -0.15
C GLU A 33 -0.84 -8.16 1.10
N TYR A 34 -0.80 -7.36 2.17
CA TYR A 34 -0.24 -7.80 3.46
C TYR A 34 -0.94 -9.06 4.00
N VAL A 35 -2.28 -9.06 3.99
CA VAL A 35 -3.08 -10.21 4.47
C VAL A 35 -2.81 -11.45 3.61
N LYS A 36 -2.74 -11.28 2.29
CA LYS A 36 -2.43 -12.37 1.36
C LYS A 36 -1.03 -12.94 1.61
N GLN A 37 -0.01 -12.10 1.77
CA GLN A 37 1.36 -12.56 2.07
C GLN A 37 1.44 -13.27 3.42
N ARG A 38 0.72 -12.77 4.42
CA ARG A 38 0.62 -13.40 5.73
C ARG A 38 -0.03 -14.78 5.64
N GLU A 39 -1.14 -14.92 4.92
CA GLU A 39 -1.82 -16.20 4.72
C GLU A 39 -0.93 -17.22 4.00
N LEU A 40 -0.20 -16.78 2.96
CA LEU A 40 0.77 -17.62 2.25
C LEU A 40 1.93 -18.07 3.16
N ALA A 41 2.42 -17.18 4.01
CA ALA A 41 3.48 -17.48 4.97
C ALA A 41 3.00 -18.43 6.08
N GLU A 42 1.76 -18.30 6.57
CA GLU A 42 1.17 -19.21 7.55
C GLU A 42 0.97 -20.63 6.94
N LYS A 43 0.55 -20.70 5.67
CA LYS A 43 0.41 -21.96 4.94
C LYS A 43 1.76 -22.66 4.70
N SER A 44 2.81 -21.92 4.37
CA SER A 44 4.14 -22.52 4.11
C SER A 44 4.79 -23.11 5.37
N GLN A 45 4.55 -22.51 6.54
CA GLN A 45 5.02 -23.06 7.82
C GLN A 45 4.25 -24.30 8.28
N THR A 46 2.97 -24.42 7.93
CA THR A 46 2.14 -25.57 8.34
C THR A 46 2.53 -26.87 7.61
N GLY A 47 3.16 -26.76 6.42
CA GLY A 47 3.57 -27.91 5.60
C GLY A 47 5.02 -28.39 5.78
N ASN A 48 5.96 -27.51 6.17
CA ASN A 48 7.38 -27.84 6.30
C ASN A 48 7.90 -27.60 7.72
N LYS A 49 8.09 -28.69 8.48
CA LYS A 49 8.62 -28.69 9.85
C LYS A 49 10.09 -28.24 9.99
N GLU A 50 10.80 -28.01 8.89
CA GLU A 50 12.20 -27.56 8.87
C GLU A 50 12.37 -26.06 8.55
N THR A 51 11.27 -25.32 8.38
CA THR A 51 11.36 -23.90 8.01
C THR A 51 11.59 -23.03 9.26
N ASP A 52 12.84 -22.87 9.65
CA ASP A 52 13.27 -22.06 10.82
C ASP A 52 13.21 -20.54 10.57
N LYS A 53 12.70 -20.12 9.40
CA LYS A 53 12.53 -18.71 9.08
C LYS A 53 11.29 -18.17 9.80
N PRO A 54 11.41 -17.08 10.59
CA PRO A 54 10.27 -16.50 11.28
C PRO A 54 9.24 -16.01 10.25
N LEU A 55 7.93 -16.13 10.58
CA LEU A 55 6.81 -15.68 9.73
C LEU A 55 7.02 -14.24 9.24
N MET A 56 7.51 -13.40 10.16
CA MET A 56 7.93 -12.02 9.94
C MET A 56 9.26 -11.90 9.15
N SER A 57 9.71 -12.88 8.40
CA SER A 57 10.77 -12.67 7.40
C SER A 57 10.28 -12.94 5.99
N MET A 58 9.08 -13.52 5.87
CA MET A 58 8.46 -13.91 4.60
C MET A 58 7.50 -12.85 4.04
N ILE A 59 7.09 -11.89 4.88
CA ILE A 59 6.24 -10.74 4.48
C ILE A 59 7.15 -9.57 4.14
N ASP A 60 6.85 -8.83 3.07
CA ASP A 60 7.60 -7.63 2.71
C ASP A 60 7.63 -6.62 3.88
N LYS A 61 8.81 -6.05 4.11
CA LYS A 61 9.03 -5.05 5.15
C LYS A 61 8.18 -3.81 4.91
N GLU A 62 7.98 -3.41 3.66
CA GLU A 62 7.17 -2.23 3.32
C GLU A 62 5.69 -2.43 3.73
N TYR A 63 5.17 -3.65 3.62
CA TYR A 63 3.79 -3.95 4.00
C TYR A 63 3.61 -4.15 5.51
N ARG A 64 4.65 -4.59 6.22
CA ARG A 64 4.57 -4.86 7.66
C ARG A 64 4.85 -3.65 8.53
N ASP A 65 5.94 -2.94 8.24
CA ASP A 65 6.51 -1.96 9.18
C ASP A 65 5.95 -0.55 8.95
N GLU A 66 5.49 -0.26 7.73
CA GLU A 66 4.99 1.05 7.34
C GLU A 66 3.46 1.08 7.36
N LYS A 67 2.89 2.24 7.75
CA LYS A 67 1.44 2.43 7.66
C LYS A 67 1.02 2.40 6.20
N ALA A 68 0.01 1.59 5.86
CA ALA A 68 -0.48 1.46 4.48
C ALA A 68 -0.82 2.80 3.81
N ILE A 69 -1.34 3.78 4.59
CA ILE A 69 -1.61 5.13 4.11
C ILE A 69 -0.33 5.86 3.69
N LYS A 70 0.77 5.73 4.46
CA LYS A 70 2.05 6.36 4.14
C LYS A 70 2.67 5.75 2.88
N VAL A 71 2.60 4.42 2.75
CA VAL A 71 3.03 3.72 1.53
C VAL A 71 2.19 4.17 0.34
N ALA A 72 0.87 4.25 0.47
CA ALA A 72 -0.02 4.74 -0.58
C ALA A 72 0.35 6.16 -1.05
N ILE A 73 0.53 7.10 -0.12
CA ILE A 73 0.94 8.48 -0.44
C ILE A 73 2.27 8.50 -1.20
N ASN A 74 3.26 7.73 -0.73
CA ASN A 74 4.57 7.68 -1.38
C ASN A 74 4.49 7.06 -2.78
N ARG A 75 3.70 6.01 -2.98
CA ARG A 75 3.50 5.38 -4.28
C ARG A 75 2.78 6.30 -5.27
N ILE A 76 1.79 7.06 -4.81
CA ILE A 76 1.15 8.12 -5.62
C ILE A 76 2.18 9.19 -5.99
N PHE A 77 2.96 9.67 -5.01
CA PHE A 77 3.96 10.71 -5.24
C PHE A 77 5.08 10.29 -6.21
N LYS A 78 5.53 9.03 -6.14
CA LYS A 78 6.51 8.45 -7.06
C LYS A 78 5.94 8.14 -8.45
N GLY A 79 4.61 8.20 -8.63
CA GLY A 79 3.93 7.83 -9.87
C GLY A 79 3.74 6.33 -10.08
N GLU A 80 3.95 5.51 -9.04
CA GLU A 80 3.66 4.07 -9.05
C GLU A 80 2.15 3.81 -9.08
N TYR A 81 1.37 4.70 -8.45
CA TYR A 81 -0.09 4.72 -8.53
C TYR A 81 -0.57 5.96 -9.27
N VAL A 82 -1.46 5.74 -10.24
CA VAL A 82 -2.05 6.80 -11.06
C VAL A 82 -3.54 6.91 -10.76
N ILE A 83 -3.98 8.13 -10.46
CA ILE A 83 -5.40 8.43 -10.24
C ILE A 83 -6.02 8.72 -11.61
N VAL A 84 -6.94 7.87 -12.05
CA VAL A 84 -7.68 8.02 -13.31
C VAL A 84 -9.11 8.43 -12.97
N ARG A 85 -9.62 9.46 -13.66
CA ARG A 85 -11.05 9.78 -13.66
C ARG A 85 -11.70 8.93 -14.74
N ASP A 86 -12.76 8.23 -14.36
CA ASP A 86 -13.60 7.56 -15.35
C ASP A 86 -14.55 8.62 -15.89
N ASP A 87 -14.22 9.20 -17.05
CA ASP A 87 -15.04 10.20 -17.73
C ASP A 87 -16.19 9.55 -18.52
N THR A 88 -16.49 8.26 -18.28
CA THR A 88 -17.64 7.58 -18.85
C THR A 88 -18.93 7.99 -18.12
N ALA A 89 -19.50 9.10 -18.58
CA ALA A 89 -20.90 9.45 -18.39
C ALA A 89 -21.79 8.78 -19.45
#